data_AF-A0A0F9A3S4-F1
#
_entry.id   AF-A0A0F9A3S4-F1
#
_cell.length_a   1.000
_cell.length_b   1.000
_cell.length_c   1.000
_cell.angle_alpha   90.00
_cell.angle_beta   90.00
_cell.angle_gamma   90.00
#
_symmetry.space_group_name_H-M   'P 1'
#
loop_
_entity.id
_entity.type
_entity.pdbx_description
1 polymer ?
#
loop_
_entity_poly.entity_id
_entity_poly.type
_entity_poly.pdbx_seq_one_letter_code
_entity_poly.pdbx_strand_id
1 'polypeptide(L)'
;VHTIMLEAAIANNVDVSRISFIHTVRAIIAFAPALALQPPEQLPMIYRAMLCEIASHLVPLRKGRLEPRRLAHNPKAYPLLKTTRAQWRKQNAA
;
A
#
# COMPACT_ATOMS: atom_id res chain seq x y z
N VAL A 1 -4.11 10.97 1.60
CA VAL A 1 -3.12 10.07 0.97
C VAL A 1 -3.59 9.55 -0.38
N HIS A 2 -4.77 8.90 -0.48
CA HIS A 2 -5.26 8.36 -1.77
C HIS A 2 -5.37 9.39 -2.90
N THR A 3 -5.84 10.62 -2.62
CA THR A 3 -5.86 11.71 -3.61
C THR A 3 -4.48 12.04 -4.15
N ILE A 4 -3.47 12.13 -3.28
CA ILE A 4 -2.07 12.41 -3.66
C ILE A 4 -1.50 11.26 -4.52
N MET A 5 -1.83 10.01 -4.19
CA MET A 5 -1.44 8.86 -5.03
C MET A 5 -2.08 8.95 -6.42
N LEU A 6 -3.34 9.36 -6.52
CA LEU A 6 -4.03 9.53 -7.79
C LEU A 6 -3.42 10.67 -8.61
N GLU A 7 -3.10 11.79 -7.97
CA GLU A 7 -2.39 12.91 -8.60
C GLU A 7 -1.01 12.49 -9.10
N ALA A 8 -0.25 11.76 -8.30
CA ALA A 8 1.06 11.23 -8.70
C ALA A 8 0.95 10.27 -9.89
N ALA A 9 -0.10 9.44 -9.90
CA ALA A 9 -0.41 8.51 -10.98
C ALA A 9 -0.71 9.26 -12.29
N ILE A 10 -1.56 10.29 -12.24
CA ILE A 10 -1.91 11.13 -13.40
C ILE A 10 -0.68 11.89 -13.89
N ALA A 11 0.07 12.52 -12.99
CA ALA A 11 1.23 13.35 -13.33
C ALA A 11 2.37 12.56 -14.00
N ASN A 12 2.53 11.27 -13.67
CA ASN A 12 3.62 10.43 -14.16
C ASN A 12 3.16 9.29 -15.08
N ASN A 13 1.86 9.26 -15.44
CA ASN A 13 1.25 8.22 -16.28
C ASN A 13 1.54 6.78 -15.79
N VAL A 14 1.36 6.53 -14.48
CA VAL A 14 1.54 5.21 -13.87
C VAL A 14 0.22 4.67 -13.32
N ASP A 15 0.09 3.35 -13.26
CA ASP A 15 -1.08 2.71 -12.64
C ASP A 15 -1.10 2.96 -11.12
N VAL A 16 -2.14 3.63 -10.64
CA VAL A 16 -2.34 3.94 -9.21
C VAL A 16 -2.38 2.68 -8.33
N SER A 17 -2.83 1.54 -8.87
CA SER A 17 -2.88 0.26 -8.15
C SER A 17 -1.50 -0.28 -7.80
N ARG A 18 -0.48 0.19 -8.53
CA ARG A 18 0.92 -0.18 -8.36
C ARG A 18 1.69 0.79 -7.49
N ILE A 19 1.16 1.95 -7.13
CA ILE A 19 1.86 2.87 -6.23
C ILE A 19 1.86 2.30 -4.80
N SER A 20 3.03 2.30 -4.15
CA SER A 20 3.15 1.83 -2.77
C SER A 20 2.55 2.84 -1.79
N PHE A 21 1.51 2.43 -1.06
CA PHE A 21 0.89 3.26 -0.01
C PHE A 21 1.89 3.63 1.09
N ILE A 22 2.68 2.66 1.58
CA ILE A 22 3.69 2.91 2.63
C ILE A 22 4.77 3.88 2.13
N HIS A 23 5.21 3.73 0.88
CA HIS A 23 6.17 4.67 0.30
C HIS A 23 5.59 6.07 0.19
N THR A 24 4.33 6.18 -0.24
CA THR A 24 3.62 7.46 -0.35
C THR A 24 3.61 8.20 0.99
N VAL A 25 3.26 7.51 2.08
CA VAL A 25 3.25 8.11 3.42
C VAL A 25 4.66 8.59 3.82
N ARG A 26 5.69 7.79 3.55
CA ARG A 26 7.09 8.17 3.83
C ARG A 26 7.54 9.38 3.02
N ALA A 27 7.21 9.43 1.74
CA ALA A 27 7.51 10.56 0.87
C ALA A 27 6.83 11.84 1.38
N ILE A 28 5.55 11.78 1.75
CA ILE A 28 4.84 12.93 2.32
C ILE A 28 5.54 13.43 3.60
N ILE A 29 5.90 12.52 4.51
CA ILE A 29 6.59 12.90 5.76
C ILE A 29 7.98 13.50 5.45
N ALA A 30 8.73 12.93 4.51
CA ALA A 30 10.05 13.43 4.12
C ALA A 30 10.00 14.81 3.46
N PHE A 31 8.97 15.09 2.66
CA PHE A 31 8.79 16.38 1.99
C PHE A 31 8.08 17.43 2.86
N ALA A 32 7.43 17.04 3.97
CA ALA A 32 6.69 17.97 4.84
C ALA A 32 7.54 19.16 5.35
N PRO A 33 8.80 19.01 5.79
CA PRO A 33 9.63 20.15 6.20
C PRO A 33 9.90 21.12 5.04
N ALA A 34 10.16 20.58 3.83
CA ALA A 34 10.41 21.40 2.65
C ALA A 34 9.14 22.18 2.25
N LEU A 35 7.96 21.57 2.35
CA LEU A 35 6.69 22.24 2.10
C LEU A 35 6.33 23.29 3.17
N ALA A 36 6.79 23.11 4.41
CA ALA A 36 6.48 24.01 5.52
C ALA A 36 7.40 25.25 5.60
N LEU A 37 8.66 25.12 5.18
CA LEU A 37 9.69 26.14 5.39
C LEU A 37 10.00 26.98 4.15
N GLN A 38 9.63 26.50 2.95
CA GLN A 38 9.95 27.16 1.70
C GLN A 38 8.90 28.22 1.33
N PRO A 39 9.31 29.26 0.59
CA PRO A 39 8.39 30.33 0.23
C PRO A 39 7.34 29.83 -0.78
N PRO A 40 6.14 30.45 -0.82
CA PRO A 40 5.00 29.97 -1.59
C PRO A 40 5.29 29.72 -3.08
N GLU A 41 6.20 30.48 -3.67
CA GLU A 41 6.59 30.39 -5.08
C GLU A 41 7.33 29.09 -5.40
N GLN A 42 8.00 28.50 -4.40
CA GLN A 42 8.75 27.25 -4.55
C GLN A 42 7.89 26.01 -4.27
N LEU A 43 6.77 26.16 -3.58
CA LEU A 43 5.90 25.04 -3.20
C LEU A 43 5.42 24.19 -4.40
N PRO A 44 5.03 24.77 -5.55
CA PRO A 44 4.63 23.96 -6.71
C PRO A 44 5.75 23.05 -7.23
N MET A 45 6.99 23.53 -7.20
CA MET A 45 8.16 22.76 -7.61
C MET A 45 8.40 21.58 -6.66
N ILE A 46 8.38 21.85 -5.35
CA ILE A 46 8.59 20.83 -4.30
C ILE A 46 7.47 19.79 -4.34
N TYR A 47 6.23 20.23 -4.54
CA TYR A 47 5.08 19.34 -4.66
C TYR A 47 5.22 18.41 -5.88
N ARG A 48 5.62 18.95 -7.04
CA ARG A 48 5.90 18.14 -8.24
C ARG A 48 7.01 17.12 -8.00
N ALA A 49 8.09 17.51 -7.33
CA ALA A 49 9.18 16.59 -6.97
C ALA A 49 8.68 15.45 -6.05
N MET A 50 7.82 15.77 -5.08
CA MET A 50 7.18 14.76 -4.22
C MET A 50 6.30 13.80 -5.03
N LEU A 51 5.51 14.29 -5.99
CA LEU A 51 4.68 13.43 -6.85
C LEU A 51 5.54 12.49 -7.71
N CYS A 52 6.65 12.97 -8.26
CA CYS A 52 7.61 12.14 -9.00
C CYS A 52 8.23 11.06 -8.11
N GLU A 53 8.64 11.42 -6.90
CA GLU A 53 9.19 10.47 -5.91
C GLU A 53 8.18 9.37 -5.57
N ILE A 54 6.91 9.74 -5.37
CA ILE A 54 5.82 8.77 -5.11
C ILE A 54 5.64 7.82 -6.31
N ALA A 55 5.62 8.35 -7.53
CA ALA A 55 5.40 7.57 -8.73
C ALA A 55 6.58 6.65 -9.10
N SER A 56 7.80 6.99 -8.67
CA SER A 56 9.00 6.17 -8.93
C SER A 56 8.98 4.81 -8.21
N HIS A 57 8.28 4.74 -7.07
CA HIS A 57 8.24 3.55 -6.22
C HIS A 57 7.00 2.70 -6.46
N LEU A 58 7.07 1.91 -7.53
CA LEU A 58 6.03 0.97 -7.91
C LEU A 58 6.22 -0.40 -7.25
N VAL A 59 5.13 -0.92 -6.69
CA VAL A 59 5.01 -2.31 -6.25
C VAL A 59 5.07 -3.22 -7.49
N PRO A 60 5.72 -4.40 -7.40
CA PRO A 60 5.71 -5.38 -8.48
C PRO A 60 4.28 -5.72 -8.91
N LEU A 61 4.10 -5.97 -10.22
CA LEU A 61 2.82 -6.42 -10.75
C LEU A 61 2.45 -7.76 -10.11
N ARG A 62 1.35 -7.79 -9.35
CA ARG A 62 0.81 -9.01 -8.73
C ARG A 62 -0.45 -9.44 -9.47
N LYS A 63 -0.27 -10.19 -10.57
CA LYS A 63 -1.37 -10.80 -11.32
C LYS A 63 -2.20 -11.66 -10.37
N GLY A 64 -3.53 -11.52 -10.39
CA GLY A 64 -4.45 -12.29 -9.54
C GLY A 64 -4.77 -11.67 -8.17
N ARG A 65 -4.39 -10.40 -7.92
CA ARG A 65 -4.79 -9.69 -6.70
C ARG A 65 -6.24 -9.21 -6.82
N LEU A 66 -7.18 -9.96 -6.24
CA LEU A 66 -8.56 -9.52 -6.01
C LEU A 66 -8.60 -8.74 -4.68
N GLU A 67 -8.72 -7.42 -4.74
CA GLU A 67 -9.09 -6.61 -3.57
C GLU A 67 -10.63 -6.45 -3.57
N PRO A 68 -11.31 -6.61 -2.42
CA PRO A 68 -10.79 -6.73 -1.07
C PRO A 68 -10.41 -8.16 -0.68
N ARG A 69 -9.24 -8.31 -0.04
CA ARG A 69 -8.64 -9.60 0.34
C ARG A 69 -9.30 -10.27 1.57
N ARG A 70 -10.63 -10.41 1.56
CA ARG A 70 -11.35 -11.17 2.59
C ARG A 70 -11.10 -12.67 2.50
N LEU A 71 -10.81 -13.17 1.30
CA LEU A 71 -10.65 -14.60 1.02
C LEU A 71 -9.17 -14.91 0.77
N ALA A 72 -8.68 -15.97 1.43
CA ALA A 72 -7.36 -16.51 1.15
C ALA A 72 -7.34 -17.12 -0.26
N HIS A 73 -6.27 -16.88 -1.02
CA HIS A 73 -6.12 -17.41 -2.39
C HIS A 73 -6.12 -18.94 -2.44
N ASN A 74 -5.71 -19.62 -1.37
CA ASN A 74 -5.77 -21.07 -1.24
C ASN A 74 -6.72 -21.42 -0.07
N PRO A 75 -8.00 -21.67 -0.34
CA PRO A 75 -8.94 -22.12 0.69
C PRO A 75 -8.49 -23.49 1.18
N LYS A 76 -8.27 -23.61 2.49
CA LYS A 76 -7.93 -24.89 3.09
C LYS A 76 -9.17 -25.77 3.11
N ALA A 77 -9.02 -27.03 2.71
CA ALA A 77 -10.11 -28.03 2.73
C ALA A 77 -10.54 -28.43 4.15
N TYR A 78 -9.92 -27.84 5.18
CA TYR A 78 -10.28 -28.04 6.58
C TYR A 78 -10.84 -26.75 7.17
N PRO A 79 -11.85 -26.84 8.06
CA PRO A 79 -12.41 -25.68 8.73
C PRO A 79 -11.37 -24.99 9.62
N LEU A 80 -11.60 -23.72 9.91
CA LEU A 80 -10.81 -22.98 10.90
C LEU A 80 -10.90 -23.68 12.26
N LEU A 81 -9.75 -23.80 12.94
CA LEU A 81 -9.68 -24.35 14.28
C LEU A 81 -10.39 -23.39 15.25
N LYS A 82 -11.51 -23.83 15.85
CA LYS A 82 -12.26 -23.04 16.85
C LYS A 82 -11.85 -23.35 18.30
N THR A 83 -10.88 -24.25 18.49
CA THR A 83 -10.40 -24.73 19.79
C THR A 83 -8.87 -24.66 19.84
N THR A 84 -8.29 -24.87 21.02
CA THR A 84 -6.82 -24.92 21.13
C THR A 84 -6.26 -26.16 20.42
N ARG A 85 -5.02 -26.08 19.93
CA ARG A 85 -4.35 -27.18 19.23
C ARG A 85 -4.20 -28.44 20.10
N ALA A 86 -4.06 -28.25 21.42
CA ALA A 86 -4.02 -29.34 22.38
C ALA A 86 -5.38 -30.07 22.48
N GLN A 87 -6.49 -29.33 22.57
CA GLN A 87 -7.84 -29.90 22.62
C GLN A 87 -8.19 -30.65 21.33
N TRP A 88 -7.90 -30.06 20.17
CA TRP A 88 -8.15 -30.71 18.88
C TRP A 88 -7.37 -32.01 18.74
N ARG A 89 -6.09 -32.04 19.16
CA ARG A 89 -5.28 -33.27 19.17
C ARG A 89 -5.86 -34.35 20.06
N LYS A 90 -6.40 -34.02 21.23
CA LYS A 90 -7.08 -34.98 22.10
C LYS A 90 -8.36 -35.54 21.46
N GLN A 91 -9.08 -34.73 20.71
CA GLN A 91 -10.35 -35.11 20.06
C GLN A 91 -10.17 -35.92 18.76
N ASN A 92 -9.02 -35.76 18.07
CA ASN A 92 -8.76 -36.34 16.76
C ASN A 92 -7.56 -37.30 16.76
N ALA A 93 -7.00 -37.63 17.92
CA ALA A 93 -6.06 -38.73 18.05
C ALA A 93 -6.84 -40.04 17.97
N ALA A 94 -6.52 -40.86 16.96
CA ALA A 94 -7.02 -42.22 16.80
C ALA A 94 -6.58 -43.14 17.94
#